data_AF-A0A4U1IWJ3-F1
#
_entry.id   AF-A0A4U1IWJ3-F1
#
_cell.length_a   1.000
_cell.length_b   1.000
_cell.length_c   1.000
_cell.angle_alpha   90.00
_cell.angle_beta   90.00
_cell.angle_gamma   90.00
#
_symmetry.space_group_name_H-M   'P 1'
#
loop_
_entity.id
_entity.type
_entity.pdbx_description
1 polymer ?
#
loop_
_entity_poly.entity_id
_entity_poly.type
_entity_poly.pdbx_seq_one_letter_code
_entity_poly.pdbx_strand_id
1 'polypeptide(L)'
;MVGIKTLPETATTTTGETHFRFMASRVRRNPHTLAFVAEVDAFEPRIEAAIAEERNLLAAEASAAAAVQFADHDLDDSVDFVWANVEKGSLLAQRLFGDLRPSELKRPTLGGQLDIMKTWPEALVEADKAVLKDHAPVVAARAQAGAMAAEEKKSATQKLVDFRTIGTRVKLNQDHNGLRKSLHGKLGEVQHAHKLGAGWAESFFLQESAEELTLPQLDKKIGAATAELDALTKQREALVAQEARLAAQRAQAEKREKKAKLDALQKLKADLAAQEAALLAELAEGDASTKS
;
A
#
# COMPACT_ATOMS: atom_id res chain seq x y z
N MET A 1 43.17 -16.19 -11.33
CA MET A 1 42.01 -16.61 -12.16
C MET A 1 40.90 -15.61 -11.90
N VAL A 2 40.45 -14.90 -12.93
CA VAL A 2 39.26 -14.05 -12.82
C VAL A 2 38.08 -14.99 -12.74
N GLY A 3 37.40 -15.04 -11.58
CA GLY A 3 36.23 -15.90 -11.39
C GLY A 3 35.06 -15.45 -12.28
N ILE A 4 34.09 -16.33 -12.49
CA ILE A 4 32.87 -15.97 -13.23
C ILE A 4 32.11 -14.85 -12.49
N LYS A 5 31.57 -13.89 -13.25
CA LYS A 5 30.69 -12.87 -12.69
C LYS A 5 29.39 -13.53 -12.21
N THR A 6 29.05 -13.30 -10.95
CA THR A 6 27.79 -13.73 -10.35
C THR A 6 26.72 -12.67 -10.55
N LEU A 7 25.47 -13.09 -10.61
CA LEU A 7 24.33 -12.18 -10.58
C LEU A 7 24.25 -11.54 -9.19
N PRO A 8 24.06 -10.20 -9.08
CA PRO A 8 23.75 -9.58 -7.80
C PRO A 8 22.39 -10.08 -7.29
N GLU A 9 22.17 -10.04 -5.98
CA GLU A 9 20.87 -10.44 -5.39
C GLU A 9 19.73 -9.55 -5.89
N THR A 10 20.04 -8.32 -6.27
CA THR A 10 19.13 -7.32 -6.84
C THR A 10 18.84 -7.54 -8.33
N ALA A 11 19.44 -8.54 -8.98
CA ALA A 11 19.17 -8.85 -10.38
C ALA A 11 17.68 -9.18 -10.58
N THR A 12 17.11 -8.67 -11.68
CA THR A 12 15.72 -8.95 -12.05
C THR A 12 15.58 -10.39 -12.54
N THR A 13 14.34 -10.92 -12.49
CA THR A 13 14.03 -12.24 -13.06
C THR A 13 14.42 -12.33 -14.53
N THR A 14 14.19 -11.27 -15.31
CA THR A 14 14.57 -11.17 -16.72
C THR A 14 16.09 -11.20 -16.94
N THR A 15 16.88 -10.53 -16.08
CA THR A 15 18.34 -10.63 -16.13
C THR A 15 18.77 -12.07 -15.83
N GLY A 16 18.18 -12.70 -14.81
CA GLY A 16 18.42 -14.11 -14.48
C GLY A 16 18.12 -15.05 -15.64
N GLU A 17 16.96 -14.86 -16.29
CA GLU A 17 16.54 -15.62 -17.48
C GLU A 17 17.53 -15.46 -18.64
N THR A 18 17.92 -14.23 -18.95
CA THR A 18 18.84 -13.94 -20.05
C THR A 18 20.18 -14.66 -19.85
N HIS A 19 20.73 -14.57 -18.64
CA HIS A 19 21.99 -15.25 -18.28
C HIS A 19 21.84 -16.77 -18.35
N PHE A 20 20.71 -17.30 -17.90
CA PHE A 20 20.42 -18.73 -17.93
C PHE A 20 20.30 -19.23 -19.38
N ARG A 21 19.45 -18.61 -20.21
CA ARG A 21 19.23 -19.03 -21.59
C ARG A 21 20.49 -18.96 -22.44
N PHE A 22 21.33 -17.93 -22.23
CA PHE A 22 22.63 -17.86 -22.88
C PHE A 22 23.51 -19.07 -22.51
N MET A 23 23.67 -19.31 -21.20
CA MET A 23 24.49 -20.42 -20.70
C MET A 23 23.97 -21.78 -21.16
N ALA A 24 22.67 -22.04 -21.00
CA ALA A 24 22.02 -23.27 -21.44
C ALA A 24 22.20 -23.49 -22.95
N SER A 25 22.03 -22.44 -23.76
CA SER A 25 22.24 -22.52 -25.21
C SER A 25 23.68 -22.88 -25.58
N ARG A 26 24.68 -22.36 -24.86
CA ARG A 26 26.10 -22.70 -25.07
C ARG A 26 26.36 -24.15 -24.72
N VAL A 27 25.85 -24.62 -23.58
CA VAL A 27 25.99 -26.01 -23.12
C VAL A 27 25.35 -27.00 -24.09
N ARG A 28 24.15 -26.70 -24.61
CA ARG A 28 23.42 -27.56 -25.56
C ARG A 28 24.09 -27.65 -26.93
N ARG A 29 24.86 -26.62 -27.33
CA ARG A 29 25.48 -26.54 -28.67
C ARG A 29 26.90 -27.10 -28.72
N ASN A 30 27.60 -27.18 -27.60
CA ASN A 30 28.98 -27.63 -27.59
C ASN A 30 29.05 -29.16 -27.35
N PRO A 31 29.69 -29.95 -28.25
CA PRO A 31 29.80 -31.40 -28.10
C PRO A 31 30.44 -31.86 -26.78
N HIS A 32 31.38 -31.08 -26.23
CA HIS A 32 32.10 -31.43 -25.01
C HIS A 32 31.27 -31.23 -23.73
N THR A 33 30.08 -30.63 -23.82
CA THR A 33 29.26 -30.26 -22.66
C THR A 33 27.90 -30.94 -22.65
N LEU A 34 27.63 -31.85 -23.59
CA LEU A 34 26.35 -32.55 -23.68
C LEU A 34 25.99 -33.32 -22.40
N ALA A 35 26.99 -33.80 -21.64
CA ALA A 35 26.80 -34.47 -20.36
C ALA A 35 26.17 -33.56 -19.28
N PHE A 36 26.28 -32.24 -19.41
CA PHE A 36 25.74 -31.27 -18.43
C PHE A 36 24.36 -30.74 -18.79
N VAL A 37 23.83 -31.07 -19.97
CA VAL A 37 22.55 -30.55 -20.47
C VAL A 37 21.41 -30.86 -19.50
N ALA A 38 21.32 -32.10 -19.02
CA ALA A 38 20.24 -32.50 -18.10
C ALA A 38 20.28 -31.73 -16.76
N GLU A 39 21.47 -31.47 -16.21
CA GLU A 39 21.64 -30.69 -14.97
C GLU A 39 21.23 -29.23 -15.17
N VAL A 40 21.61 -28.64 -16.30
CA VAL A 40 21.28 -27.24 -16.63
C VAL A 40 19.78 -27.09 -16.93
N ASP A 41 19.21 -28.00 -17.71
CA ASP A 41 17.80 -27.97 -18.12
C ASP A 41 16.87 -28.17 -16.92
N ALA A 42 17.29 -28.90 -15.89
CA ALA A 42 16.53 -29.04 -14.64
C ALA A 42 16.31 -27.71 -13.90
N PHE A 43 17.08 -26.66 -14.22
CA PHE A 43 16.93 -25.33 -13.62
C PHE A 43 15.89 -24.45 -14.35
N GLU A 44 15.59 -24.75 -15.63
CA GLU A 44 14.67 -23.95 -16.46
C GLU A 44 13.28 -23.77 -15.83
N PRO A 45 12.62 -24.83 -15.29
CA PRO A 45 11.31 -24.68 -14.65
C PRO A 45 11.29 -23.71 -13.46
N ARG A 46 12.43 -23.53 -12.79
CA ARG A 46 12.55 -22.63 -11.63
C ARG A 46 12.56 -21.15 -12.05
N ILE A 47 13.23 -20.86 -13.17
CA ILE A 47 13.23 -19.52 -13.79
C ILE A 47 11.79 -19.18 -14.24
N GLU A 48 11.16 -20.09 -14.98
CA GLU A 48 9.79 -19.89 -15.51
C GLU A 48 8.78 -19.69 -14.38
N ALA A 49 8.86 -20.49 -13.31
CA ALA A 49 7.99 -20.34 -12.14
C ALA A 49 8.14 -18.96 -11.47
N ALA A 50 9.38 -18.46 -11.32
CA ALA A 50 9.61 -17.16 -10.73
C ALA A 50 9.15 -15.99 -11.61
N ILE A 51 9.29 -16.10 -12.94
CA ILE A 51 8.76 -15.11 -13.88
C ILE A 51 7.23 -15.08 -13.82
N ALA A 52 6.59 -16.26 -13.81
CA ALA A 52 5.15 -16.37 -13.68
C ALA A 52 4.64 -15.79 -12.35
N GLU A 53 5.34 -16.07 -11.25
CA GLU A 53 5.05 -15.50 -9.93
C GLU A 53 5.16 -13.97 -9.95
N GLU A 54 6.26 -13.40 -10.45
CA GLU A 54 6.43 -11.94 -10.51
C GLU A 54 5.35 -11.28 -11.37
N ARG A 55 5.00 -11.88 -12.51
CA ARG A 55 3.94 -11.37 -13.38
C ARG A 55 2.59 -11.35 -12.67
N ASN A 56 2.27 -12.41 -11.93
CA ASN A 56 1.02 -12.49 -11.18
C ASN A 56 0.97 -11.47 -10.05
N LEU A 57 2.09 -11.25 -9.35
CA LEU A 57 2.19 -10.23 -8.29
C LEU A 57 2.03 -8.81 -8.85
N LEU A 58 2.66 -8.51 -9.99
CA LEU A 58 2.50 -7.23 -10.69
C LEU A 58 1.05 -7.01 -11.14
N ALA A 59 0.41 -8.03 -11.69
CA ALA A 59 -1.00 -7.95 -12.09
C ALA A 59 -1.94 -7.74 -10.89
N ALA A 60 -1.66 -8.41 -9.76
CA ALA A 60 -2.40 -8.21 -8.51
C ALA A 60 -2.22 -6.79 -7.96
N GLU A 61 -0.99 -6.26 -7.95
CA GLU A 61 -0.73 -4.88 -7.52
C GLU A 61 -1.45 -3.86 -8.41
N ALA A 62 -1.41 -4.04 -9.73
CA ALA A 62 -2.11 -3.16 -10.67
C ALA A 62 -3.65 -3.21 -10.47
N SER A 63 -4.20 -4.41 -10.27
CA SER A 63 -5.63 -4.60 -10.02
C SER A 63 -6.06 -3.95 -8.71
N ALA A 64 -5.28 -4.13 -7.64
CA ALA A 64 -5.55 -3.51 -6.35
C ALA A 64 -5.41 -1.97 -6.41
N ALA A 65 -4.44 -1.45 -7.18
CA ALA A 65 -4.32 -0.01 -7.41
C ALA A 65 -5.54 0.57 -8.14
N ALA A 66 -6.09 -0.15 -9.12
CA ALA A 66 -7.33 0.24 -9.79
C ALA A 66 -8.52 0.19 -8.84
N ALA A 67 -8.63 -0.86 -8.00
CA ALA A 67 -9.70 -0.96 -6.99
C ALA A 67 -9.69 0.23 -6.02
N VAL A 68 -8.50 0.66 -5.60
CA VAL A 68 -8.33 1.88 -4.79
C VAL A 68 -8.84 3.11 -5.55
N GLN A 69 -8.48 3.31 -6.82
CA GLN A 69 -8.98 4.46 -7.59
C GLN A 69 -10.50 4.46 -7.76
N PHE A 70 -11.10 3.30 -8.02
CA PHE A 70 -12.57 3.20 -8.12
C PHE A 70 -13.25 3.52 -6.80
N ALA A 71 -12.75 2.97 -5.70
CA ALA A 71 -13.31 3.25 -4.37
C ALA A 71 -13.16 4.72 -3.98
N ASP A 72 -12.07 5.38 -4.38
CA ASP A 72 -11.82 6.80 -4.17
C ASP A 72 -12.88 7.65 -4.89
N HIS A 73 -13.08 7.41 -6.19
CA HIS A 73 -14.11 8.09 -6.97
C HIS A 73 -15.52 7.86 -6.42
N ASP A 74 -15.83 6.64 -5.99
CA ASP A 74 -17.11 6.34 -5.36
C ASP A 74 -17.32 7.14 -4.06
N LEU A 75 -16.28 7.27 -3.23
CA LEU A 75 -16.33 8.08 -2.02
C LEU A 75 -16.47 9.57 -2.36
N ASP A 76 -15.78 10.06 -3.38
CA ASP A 76 -15.89 11.43 -3.90
C ASP A 76 -17.31 11.76 -4.37
N ASP A 77 -17.97 10.85 -5.08
CA ASP A 77 -19.36 10.99 -5.49
C ASP A 77 -20.29 11.13 -4.28
N SER A 78 -20.02 10.36 -3.21
CA SER A 78 -20.78 10.47 -1.95
C SER A 78 -20.51 11.78 -1.23
N VAL A 79 -19.27 12.29 -1.28
CA VAL A 79 -18.93 13.63 -0.76
C VAL A 79 -19.73 14.71 -1.49
N ASP A 80 -19.76 14.67 -2.83
CA ASP A 80 -20.46 15.66 -3.64
C ASP A 80 -21.98 15.57 -3.46
N PHE A 81 -22.53 14.35 -3.40
CA PHE A 81 -23.95 14.12 -3.14
C PHE A 81 -24.38 14.68 -1.77
N VAL A 82 -23.64 14.35 -0.71
CA VAL A 82 -23.95 14.81 0.64
C VAL A 82 -23.82 16.33 0.73
N TRP A 83 -22.77 16.91 0.14
CA TRP A 83 -22.57 18.36 0.13
C TRP A 83 -23.69 19.11 -0.60
N ALA A 84 -24.21 18.56 -1.70
CA ALA A 84 -25.32 19.16 -2.45
C ALA A 84 -26.64 19.14 -1.67
N ASN A 85 -26.83 18.15 -0.79
CA ASN A 85 -28.11 17.92 -0.11
C ASN A 85 -28.13 18.38 1.35
N VAL A 86 -26.98 18.53 2.01
CA VAL A 86 -26.90 19.03 3.38
C VAL A 86 -27.14 20.54 3.44
N GLU A 87 -27.82 21.01 4.48
CA GLU A 87 -27.97 22.43 4.72
C GLU A 87 -26.64 23.04 5.18
N LYS A 88 -26.15 24.05 4.45
CA LYS A 88 -24.86 24.69 4.71
C LYS A 88 -24.89 25.40 6.07
N GLY A 89 -23.90 25.10 6.92
CA GLY A 89 -23.82 25.66 8.27
C GLY A 89 -24.67 24.93 9.32
N SER A 90 -25.41 23.88 8.94
CA SER A 90 -26.10 23.03 9.91
C SER A 90 -25.11 22.26 10.81
N LEU A 91 -25.58 21.83 11.98
CA LEU A 91 -24.80 20.95 12.88
C LEU A 91 -24.41 19.65 12.18
N LEU A 92 -25.27 19.13 11.30
CA LEU A 92 -24.98 17.95 10.48
C LEU A 92 -23.83 18.22 9.50
N ALA A 93 -23.86 19.33 8.78
CA ALA A 93 -22.75 19.71 7.89
C ALA A 93 -21.44 19.86 8.66
N GLN A 94 -21.49 20.46 9.85
CA GLN A 94 -20.32 20.58 10.73
C GLN A 94 -19.83 19.22 11.25
N ARG A 95 -20.73 18.27 11.54
CA ARG A 95 -20.36 16.91 11.96
C ARG A 95 -19.69 16.12 10.84
N LEU A 96 -20.20 16.24 9.61
CA LEU A 96 -19.72 15.47 8.46
C LEU A 96 -18.41 16.02 7.89
N PHE A 97 -18.30 17.35 7.78
CA PHE A 97 -17.18 18.02 7.11
C PHE A 97 -16.22 18.73 8.07
N GLY A 98 -16.63 19.01 9.32
CA GLY A 98 -15.84 19.81 10.25
C GLY A 98 -15.55 21.20 9.66
N ASP A 99 -14.26 21.54 9.62
CA ASP A 99 -13.76 22.78 9.01
C ASP A 99 -13.20 22.53 7.58
N LEU A 100 -13.43 21.35 6.99
CA LEU A 100 -12.95 21.00 5.64
C LEU A 100 -13.95 21.42 4.57
N ARG A 101 -13.41 21.90 3.46
CA ARG A 101 -14.17 21.99 2.21
C ARG A 101 -14.29 20.60 1.57
N PRO A 102 -15.35 20.32 0.80
CA PRO A 102 -15.47 19.07 0.03
C PRO A 102 -14.21 18.77 -0.79
N SER A 103 -13.66 19.78 -1.48
CA SER A 103 -12.41 19.64 -2.23
C SER A 103 -11.18 19.29 -1.39
N GLU A 104 -11.17 19.64 -0.10
CA GLU A 104 -10.09 19.26 0.82
C GLU A 104 -10.28 17.83 1.36
N LEU A 105 -11.54 17.41 1.54
CA LEU A 105 -11.89 16.05 1.97
C LEU A 105 -11.65 15.00 0.87
N LYS A 106 -11.85 15.36 -0.41
CA LYS A 106 -11.61 14.51 -1.59
C LYS A 106 -10.14 14.40 -2.01
N ARG A 107 -9.27 15.28 -1.49
CA ARG A 107 -7.84 15.27 -1.85
C ARG A 107 -7.01 14.08 -1.32
N PRO A 108 -7.24 13.51 -0.13
CA PRO A 108 -6.47 12.37 0.35
C PRO A 108 -7.01 11.09 -0.29
N THR A 109 -6.21 10.45 -1.13
CA THR A 109 -6.60 9.19 -1.77
C THR A 109 -6.69 8.07 -0.73
N LEU A 110 -7.88 7.55 -0.47
CA LEU A 110 -8.22 6.40 0.40
C LEU A 110 -7.72 6.36 1.86
N GLY A 111 -6.94 7.34 2.35
CA GLY A 111 -6.45 7.41 3.73
C GLY A 111 -7.39 8.17 4.65
N GLY A 112 -7.08 9.45 4.89
CA GLY A 112 -7.86 10.30 5.81
C GLY A 112 -9.33 10.51 5.41
N GLN A 113 -9.66 10.47 4.10
CA GLN A 113 -11.04 10.51 3.62
C GLN A 113 -11.85 9.32 4.13
N LEU A 114 -11.28 8.11 4.00
CA LEU A 114 -11.94 6.87 4.40
C LEU A 114 -12.23 6.85 5.90
N ASP A 115 -11.29 7.32 6.73
CA ASP A 115 -11.48 7.37 8.19
C ASP A 115 -12.57 8.35 8.62
N ILE A 116 -12.73 9.46 7.89
CA ILE A 116 -13.82 10.42 8.12
C ILE A 116 -15.14 9.80 7.68
N MET A 117 -15.21 9.26 6.45
CA MET A 117 -16.43 8.75 5.86
C MET A 117 -16.97 7.48 6.54
N LYS A 118 -16.15 6.71 7.27
CA LYS A 118 -16.63 5.62 8.14
C LYS A 118 -17.62 6.08 9.21
N THR A 119 -17.55 7.34 9.63
CA THR A 119 -18.43 7.91 10.67
C THR A 119 -19.72 8.50 10.10
N TRP A 120 -19.78 8.70 8.77
CA TRP A 120 -20.89 9.37 8.12
C TRP A 120 -22.22 8.59 8.16
N PRO A 121 -22.25 7.26 7.98
CA PRO A 121 -23.51 6.53 7.96
C PRO A 121 -24.37 6.78 9.19
N GLU A 122 -23.78 6.79 10.39
CA GLU A 122 -24.49 7.09 11.64
C GLU A 122 -25.09 8.50 11.64
N ALA A 123 -24.30 9.50 11.24
CA ALA A 123 -24.73 10.89 11.17
C ALA A 123 -25.82 11.12 10.11
N LEU A 124 -25.77 10.40 8.99
CA LEU A 124 -26.73 10.51 7.89
C LEU A 124 -28.09 9.88 8.25
N VAL A 125 -28.12 8.80 9.03
CA VAL A 125 -29.38 8.20 9.52
C VAL A 125 -30.16 9.16 10.43
N GLU A 126 -29.44 9.98 11.19
CA GLU A 126 -30.01 11.00 12.09
C GLU A 126 -30.47 12.28 11.34
N ALA A 127 -30.18 12.42 10.04
CA ALA A 127 -30.46 13.63 9.28
C ALA A 127 -31.96 13.85 9.01
N ASP A 128 -32.49 15.07 9.13
CA ASP A 128 -33.93 15.31 8.90
C ASP A 128 -34.40 15.04 7.45
N LYS A 129 -33.50 15.20 6.47
CA LYS A 129 -33.83 15.01 5.05
C LYS A 129 -33.78 13.54 4.66
N ALA A 130 -34.88 13.00 4.15
CA ALA A 130 -35.00 11.61 3.69
C ALA A 130 -33.90 11.20 2.68
N VAL A 131 -33.59 12.07 1.71
CA VAL A 131 -32.54 11.83 0.71
C VAL A 131 -31.15 11.57 1.32
N LEU A 132 -30.84 12.15 2.49
CA LEU A 132 -29.58 11.91 3.21
C LEU A 132 -29.62 10.59 3.98
N LYS A 133 -30.77 10.26 4.61
CA LYS A 133 -30.97 8.97 5.28
C LYS A 133 -30.84 7.81 4.31
N ASP A 134 -31.47 7.91 3.15
CA ASP A 134 -31.46 6.87 2.11
C ASP A 134 -30.06 6.65 1.52
N HIS A 135 -29.19 7.66 1.59
CA HIS A 135 -27.80 7.57 1.13
C HIS A 135 -26.84 6.99 2.19
N ALA A 136 -27.21 6.94 3.46
CA ALA A 136 -26.39 6.35 4.52
C ALA A 136 -25.88 4.92 4.22
N PRO A 137 -26.72 3.96 3.76
CA PRO A 137 -26.24 2.62 3.40
C PRO A 137 -25.29 2.63 2.18
N VAL A 138 -25.44 3.58 1.26
CA VAL A 138 -24.55 3.73 0.09
C VAL A 138 -23.15 4.15 0.56
N VAL A 139 -23.08 5.15 1.44
CA VAL A 139 -21.80 5.59 2.04
C VAL A 139 -21.14 4.46 2.84
N ALA A 140 -21.92 3.70 3.61
CA ALA A 140 -21.41 2.56 4.38
C ALA A 140 -20.78 1.49 3.47
N ALA A 141 -21.47 1.10 2.40
CA ALA A 141 -20.96 0.13 1.44
C ALA A 141 -19.69 0.62 0.72
N ARG A 142 -19.67 1.89 0.29
CA ARG A 142 -18.50 2.51 -0.36
C ARG A 142 -17.29 2.61 0.58
N ALA A 143 -17.51 3.00 1.84
CA ALA A 143 -16.45 3.02 2.85
C ALA A 143 -15.91 1.61 3.14
N GLN A 144 -16.77 0.59 3.20
CA GLN A 144 -16.31 -0.79 3.34
C GLN A 144 -15.49 -1.25 2.14
N ALA A 145 -15.96 -0.98 0.91
CA ALA A 145 -15.23 -1.31 -0.31
C ALA A 145 -13.86 -0.60 -0.37
N GLY A 146 -13.79 0.68 0.01
CA GLY A 146 -12.53 1.41 0.14
C GLY A 146 -11.57 0.79 1.16
N ALA A 147 -12.06 0.39 2.33
CA ALA A 147 -11.23 -0.28 3.33
C ALA A 147 -10.65 -1.62 2.81
N MET A 148 -11.47 -2.40 2.10
CA MET A 148 -11.02 -3.65 1.48
C MET A 148 -9.98 -3.40 0.38
N ALA A 149 -10.20 -2.41 -0.50
CA ALA A 149 -9.27 -2.06 -1.57
C ALA A 149 -7.93 -1.55 -1.02
N ALA A 150 -7.94 -0.74 0.04
CA ALA A 150 -6.72 -0.27 0.71
C ALA A 150 -5.89 -1.44 1.26
N GLU A 151 -6.53 -2.37 1.96
CA GLU A 151 -5.85 -3.54 2.52
C GLU A 151 -5.35 -4.49 1.42
N GLU A 152 -6.14 -4.68 0.35
CA GLU A 152 -5.72 -5.47 -0.81
C GLU A 152 -4.47 -4.87 -1.48
N LYS A 153 -4.45 -3.55 -1.70
CA LYS A 153 -3.29 -2.86 -2.27
C LYS A 153 -2.06 -3.00 -1.39
N LYS A 154 -2.22 -2.77 -0.08
CA LYS A 154 -1.14 -2.95 0.90
C LYS A 154 -0.59 -4.39 0.87
N SER A 155 -1.47 -5.39 0.86
CA SER A 155 -1.08 -6.80 0.78
C SER A 155 -0.36 -7.12 -0.53
N ALA A 156 -0.86 -6.65 -1.67
CA ALA A 156 -0.27 -6.89 -2.98
C ALA A 156 1.13 -6.26 -3.11
N THR A 157 1.29 -4.99 -2.71
CA THR A 157 2.59 -4.31 -2.68
C THR A 157 3.56 -5.02 -1.74
N GLN A 158 3.12 -5.43 -0.54
CA GLN A 158 3.99 -6.16 0.39
C GLN A 158 4.45 -7.49 -0.20
N LYS A 159 3.56 -8.28 -0.80
CA LYS A 159 3.94 -9.55 -1.46
C LYS A 159 4.96 -9.35 -2.58
N LEU A 160 4.81 -8.28 -3.37
CA LEU A 160 5.78 -7.96 -4.42
C LEU A 160 7.13 -7.54 -3.83
N VAL A 161 7.15 -6.75 -2.76
CA VAL A 161 8.37 -6.40 -2.04
C VAL A 161 9.05 -7.65 -1.47
N ASP A 162 8.30 -8.52 -0.80
CA ASP A 162 8.82 -9.74 -0.19
C ASP A 162 9.43 -10.67 -1.24
N PHE A 163 8.71 -10.91 -2.36
CA PHE A 163 9.22 -11.65 -3.51
C PHE A 163 10.59 -11.12 -3.99
N ARG A 164 10.74 -9.79 -4.01
CA ARG A 164 11.91 -9.08 -4.53
C ARG A 164 13.10 -9.04 -3.57
N THR A 165 12.87 -8.95 -2.26
CA THR A 165 13.91 -8.62 -1.27
C THR A 165 14.36 -9.80 -0.42
N ILE A 166 13.45 -10.73 -0.10
CA ILE A 166 13.74 -11.86 0.80
C ILE A 166 13.17 -13.20 0.30
N GLY A 167 12.36 -13.17 -0.76
CA GLY A 167 11.60 -14.30 -1.27
C GLY A 167 12.23 -14.99 -2.47
N THR A 168 11.36 -15.47 -3.37
CA THR A 168 11.71 -16.34 -4.50
C THR A 168 12.83 -15.77 -5.36
N ARG A 169 12.84 -14.45 -5.64
CA ARG A 169 13.84 -13.85 -6.55
C ARG A 169 15.26 -13.95 -6.00
N VAL A 170 15.46 -13.62 -4.73
CA VAL A 170 16.79 -13.68 -4.10
C VAL A 170 17.29 -15.12 -4.06
N LYS A 171 16.42 -16.06 -3.66
CA LYS A 171 16.75 -17.49 -3.65
C LYS A 171 17.08 -18.01 -5.05
N LEU A 172 16.33 -17.60 -6.07
CA LEU A 172 16.59 -17.97 -7.45
C LEU A 172 17.96 -17.47 -7.92
N ASN A 173 18.31 -16.22 -7.62
CA ASN A 173 19.60 -15.63 -7.97
C ASN A 173 20.76 -16.36 -7.27
N GLN A 174 20.60 -16.69 -5.98
CA GLN A 174 21.59 -17.47 -5.21
C GLN A 174 21.77 -18.87 -5.81
N ASP A 175 20.69 -19.59 -6.09
CA ASP A 175 20.75 -20.94 -6.65
C ASP A 175 21.29 -20.95 -8.09
N HIS A 176 20.95 -19.95 -8.89
CA HIS A 176 21.50 -19.77 -10.24
C HIS A 176 23.00 -19.50 -10.17
N ASN A 177 23.46 -18.67 -9.23
CA ASN A 177 24.89 -18.48 -8.99
C ASN A 177 25.58 -19.78 -8.54
N GLY A 178 24.91 -20.61 -7.72
CA GLY A 178 25.39 -21.93 -7.34
C GLY A 178 25.58 -22.84 -8.56
N LEU A 179 24.56 -22.94 -9.42
CA LEU A 179 24.62 -23.69 -10.67
C LEU A 179 25.77 -23.19 -11.56
N ARG A 180 25.89 -21.87 -11.75
CA ARG A 180 26.94 -21.27 -12.58
C ARG A 180 28.35 -21.60 -12.08
N LYS A 181 28.58 -21.52 -10.76
CA LYS A 181 29.87 -21.85 -10.14
C LYS A 181 30.21 -23.33 -10.28
N SER A 182 29.24 -24.20 -9.99
CA SER A 182 29.36 -25.66 -10.18
C SER A 182 29.72 -26.00 -11.63
N LEU A 183 28.98 -25.42 -12.59
CA LEU A 183 29.20 -25.63 -14.01
C LEU A 183 30.56 -25.11 -14.47
N HIS A 184 30.99 -23.92 -14.01
CA HIS A 184 32.32 -23.38 -14.38
C HIS A 184 33.46 -24.30 -13.92
N GLY A 185 33.37 -24.88 -12.72
CA GLY A 185 34.33 -25.88 -12.26
C GLY A 185 34.39 -27.10 -13.18
N LYS A 186 33.22 -27.68 -13.51
CA LYS A 186 33.11 -28.82 -14.44
C LYS A 186 33.62 -28.48 -15.85
N LEU A 187 33.34 -27.28 -16.35
CA LEU A 187 33.86 -26.80 -17.63
C LEU A 187 35.39 -26.62 -17.60
N GLY A 188 35.96 -26.20 -16.47
CA GLY A 188 37.40 -26.15 -16.27
C GLY A 188 38.06 -27.53 -16.41
N GLU A 189 37.45 -28.57 -15.84
CA GLU A 189 37.92 -29.95 -15.99
C GLU A 189 37.89 -30.40 -17.46
N VAL A 190 36.80 -30.12 -18.18
CA VAL A 190 36.67 -30.40 -19.62
C VAL A 190 37.72 -29.64 -20.43
N GLN A 191 37.95 -28.36 -20.11
CA GLN A 191 38.98 -27.54 -20.75
C GLN A 191 40.37 -28.17 -20.61
N HIS A 192 40.72 -28.62 -19.40
CA HIS A 192 41.99 -29.28 -19.13
C HIS A 192 42.10 -30.64 -19.81
N ALA A 193 41.06 -31.48 -19.73
CA ALA A 193 41.04 -32.82 -20.32
C ALA A 193 41.21 -32.80 -21.85
N HIS A 194 40.61 -31.79 -22.52
CA HIS A 194 40.66 -31.66 -23.97
C HIS A 194 41.69 -30.63 -24.48
N LYS A 195 42.54 -30.09 -23.59
CA LYS A 195 43.56 -29.07 -23.92
C LYS A 195 42.99 -27.86 -24.69
N LEU A 196 41.81 -27.39 -24.29
CA LEU A 196 41.12 -26.27 -24.92
C LEU A 196 41.76 -24.95 -24.51
N GLY A 197 41.56 -23.90 -25.33
CA GLY A 197 42.17 -22.58 -25.12
C GLY A 197 41.80 -21.93 -23.79
N ALA A 198 42.65 -21.02 -23.32
CA ALA A 198 42.36 -20.19 -22.15
C ALA A 198 41.10 -19.34 -22.40
N GLY A 199 40.20 -19.25 -21.41
CA GLY A 199 38.92 -18.56 -21.56
C GLY A 199 37.78 -19.42 -22.09
N TRP A 200 38.03 -20.70 -22.41
CA TRP A 200 36.99 -21.56 -23.00
C TRP A 200 35.83 -21.78 -22.03
N ALA A 201 36.11 -22.11 -20.76
CA ALA A 201 35.07 -22.28 -19.74
C ALA A 201 34.29 -20.99 -19.49
N GLU A 202 34.96 -19.84 -19.48
CA GLU A 202 34.35 -18.52 -19.30
C GLU A 202 33.40 -18.15 -20.44
N SER A 203 33.67 -18.64 -21.66
CA SER A 203 32.86 -18.35 -22.86
C SER A 203 31.43 -18.93 -22.83
N PHE A 204 31.13 -19.80 -21.86
CA PHE A 204 29.78 -20.32 -21.66
C PHE A 204 28.89 -19.36 -20.88
N PHE A 205 29.47 -18.37 -20.21
CA PHE A 205 28.73 -17.41 -19.41
C PHE A 205 28.62 -16.10 -20.18
N LEU A 206 27.44 -15.48 -20.12
CA LEU A 206 27.25 -14.18 -20.72
C LEU A 206 28.25 -13.20 -20.10
N GLN A 207 29.16 -12.72 -20.93
CA GLN A 207 30.00 -11.59 -20.59
C GLN A 207 29.21 -10.36 -20.99
N GLU A 208 28.78 -9.58 -20.00
CA GLU A 208 28.30 -8.24 -20.28
C GLU A 208 29.47 -7.52 -20.96
N SER A 209 29.33 -7.19 -22.25
CA SER A 209 30.22 -6.24 -22.88
C SER A 209 30.19 -5.01 -21.99
N ALA A 210 31.32 -4.66 -21.41
CA ALA A 210 31.45 -3.52 -20.53
C ALA A 210 31.05 -2.24 -21.27
N GLU A 211 29.76 -1.88 -21.22
CA GLU A 211 29.43 -0.58 -20.70
C GLU A 211 29.67 -0.64 -19.19
N GLU A 212 30.95 -0.71 -18.79
CA GLU A 212 31.31 -0.21 -17.48
C GLU A 212 30.85 1.25 -17.48
N LEU A 213 29.76 1.52 -16.75
CA LEU A 213 29.29 2.88 -16.54
C LEU A 213 30.50 3.66 -16.05
N THR A 214 30.97 4.57 -16.89
CA THR A 214 32.06 5.47 -16.52
C THR A 214 31.64 6.23 -15.25
N LEU A 215 32.61 6.64 -14.42
CA LEU A 215 32.30 7.44 -13.22
C LEU A 215 31.32 8.59 -13.50
N PRO A 216 31.45 9.37 -14.59
CA PRO A 216 30.47 10.40 -14.94
C PRO A 216 29.04 9.88 -15.22
N GLN A 217 28.89 8.69 -15.81
CA GLN A 217 27.58 8.09 -16.05
C GLN A 217 26.96 7.59 -14.74
N LEU A 218 27.77 7.07 -13.82
CA LEU A 218 27.31 6.67 -12.50
C LEU A 218 26.89 7.89 -11.67
N ASP A 219 27.69 8.97 -11.67
CA ASP A 219 27.38 10.23 -10.99
C ASP A 219 26.07 10.84 -11.51
N LYS A 220 25.83 10.78 -12.83
CA LYS A 220 24.57 11.23 -13.43
C LYS A 220 23.38 10.40 -12.96
N LYS A 221 23.53 9.06 -12.87
CA LYS A 221 22.48 8.19 -12.34
C LYS A 221 22.21 8.46 -10.85
N ILE A 222 23.25 8.66 -10.06
CA ILE A 222 23.13 9.03 -8.64
C ILE A 222 22.39 10.37 -8.53
N GLY A 223 22.79 11.39 -9.28
CA GLY A 223 22.12 12.69 -9.27
C GLY A 223 20.63 12.61 -9.62
N ALA A 224 20.27 11.80 -10.63
CA ALA A 224 18.88 11.58 -10.99
C ALA A 224 18.09 10.87 -9.88
N ALA A 225 18.66 9.81 -9.30
CA ALA A 225 18.03 9.06 -8.21
C ALA A 225 17.87 9.91 -6.94
N THR A 226 18.85 10.76 -6.61
CA THR A 226 18.77 11.70 -5.49
C THR A 226 17.66 12.74 -5.72
N ALA A 227 17.55 13.29 -6.94
CA ALA A 227 16.48 14.24 -7.26
C ALA A 227 15.08 13.60 -7.17
N GLU A 228 14.94 12.34 -7.59
CA GLU A 228 13.71 11.57 -7.44
C GLU A 228 13.39 11.29 -5.96
N LEU A 229 14.40 10.90 -5.18
CA LEU A 229 14.25 10.71 -3.73
C LEU A 229 13.82 11.99 -3.01
N ASP A 230 14.40 13.14 -3.38
CA ASP A 230 14.02 14.44 -2.83
C ASP A 230 12.57 14.79 -3.19
N ALA A 231 12.13 14.50 -4.41
CA ALA A 231 10.75 14.72 -4.84
C ALA A 231 9.77 13.84 -4.04
N LEU A 232 10.08 12.54 -3.89
CA LEU A 232 9.28 11.61 -3.09
C LEU A 232 9.26 11.99 -1.61
N THR A 233 10.37 12.49 -1.07
CA THR A 233 10.45 12.96 0.32
C THR A 233 9.55 14.16 0.55
N LYS A 234 9.58 15.15 -0.36
CA LYS A 234 8.67 16.31 -0.30
C LYS A 234 7.20 15.88 -0.42
N GLN A 235 6.91 14.92 -1.30
CA GLN A 235 5.55 14.38 -1.43
C GLN A 235 5.09 13.68 -0.14
N ARG A 236 5.97 12.89 0.49
CA ARG A 236 5.70 12.26 1.79
C ARG A 236 5.44 13.31 2.87
N GLU A 237 6.26 14.35 2.97
CA GLU A 237 6.05 15.43 3.95
C GLU A 237 4.71 16.14 3.75
N ALA A 238 4.32 16.40 2.50
CA ALA A 238 3.02 16.98 2.18
C ALA A 238 1.85 16.08 2.61
N LEU A 239 1.94 14.77 2.35
CA LEU A 239 0.92 13.80 2.78
C LEU A 239 0.83 13.70 4.31
N VAL A 240 1.96 13.64 5.01
CA VAL A 240 1.99 13.62 6.48
C VAL A 240 1.37 14.88 7.07
N ALA A 241 1.68 16.06 6.53
CA ALA A 241 1.09 17.32 6.99
C ALA A 241 -0.43 17.35 6.76
N GLN A 242 -0.90 16.79 5.64
CA GLN A 242 -2.33 16.68 5.34
C GLN A 242 -3.05 15.73 6.32
N GLU A 243 -2.50 14.54 6.55
CA GLU A 243 -3.06 13.58 7.51
C GLU A 243 -3.11 14.16 8.93
N ALA A 244 -2.05 14.85 9.37
CA ALA A 244 -2.02 15.52 10.67
C ALA A 244 -3.13 16.58 10.79
N ARG A 245 -3.41 17.35 9.73
CA ARG A 245 -4.50 18.34 9.70
C ARG A 245 -5.87 17.68 9.84
N LEU A 246 -6.11 16.57 9.12
CA LEU A 246 -7.36 15.81 9.22
C LEU A 246 -7.56 15.21 10.61
N ALA A 247 -6.51 14.62 11.18
CA ALA A 247 -6.53 14.05 12.53
C ALA A 247 -6.79 15.11 13.60
N ALA A 248 -6.16 16.29 13.49
CA ALA A 248 -6.37 17.40 14.42
C ALA A 248 -7.82 17.91 14.39
N GLN A 249 -8.41 18.04 13.20
CA GLN A 249 -9.80 18.44 13.06
C GLN A 249 -10.77 17.41 13.64
N ARG A 250 -10.52 16.11 13.44
CA ARG A 250 -11.30 15.05 14.09
C ARG A 250 -11.23 15.16 15.61
N ALA A 251 -10.03 15.29 16.17
CA ALA A 251 -9.85 15.45 17.61
C ALA A 251 -10.59 16.69 18.15
N GLN A 252 -10.66 17.76 17.35
CA GLN A 252 -11.41 18.96 17.71
C GLN A 252 -12.93 18.75 17.62
N ALA A 253 -13.44 18.08 16.58
CA ALA A 253 -14.84 17.72 16.44
C ALA A 253 -15.31 16.82 17.59
N GLU A 254 -14.55 15.77 17.92
CA GLU A 254 -14.86 14.88 19.05
C GLU A 254 -14.87 15.65 20.39
N LYS A 255 -13.94 16.59 20.59
CA LYS A 255 -13.94 17.45 21.79
C LYS A 255 -15.19 18.35 21.85
N ARG A 256 -15.57 18.96 20.73
CA ARG A 256 -16.78 19.81 20.65
C ARG A 256 -18.04 19.00 20.93
N GLU A 257 -18.15 17.80 20.37
CA GLU A 257 -19.28 16.90 20.61
C GLU A 257 -19.37 16.45 22.08
N LYS A 258 -18.24 16.02 22.67
CA LYS A 258 -18.19 15.65 24.09
C LYS A 258 -18.55 16.82 25.00
N LYS A 259 -18.09 18.03 24.67
CA LYS A 259 -18.45 19.25 25.41
C LYS A 259 -19.94 19.56 25.30
N ALA A 260 -20.52 19.50 24.10
CA ALA A 260 -21.94 19.72 23.90
C ALA A 260 -22.81 18.70 24.67
N LYS A 261 -22.40 17.42 24.69
CA LYS A 261 -23.06 16.38 25.50
C LYS A 261 -22.96 16.67 27.00
N LEU A 262 -21.81 17.14 27.46
CA LEU A 262 -21.60 17.51 28.87
C LEU A 262 -22.46 18.72 29.27
N ASP A 263 -22.52 19.75 28.44
CA ASP A 263 -23.36 20.94 28.67
C ASP A 263 -24.86 20.56 28.67
N ALA A 264 -25.28 19.67 27.78
CA ALA A 264 -26.65 19.15 27.76
C ALA A 264 -27.00 18.35 29.02
N LEU A 265 -26.10 17.47 29.49
CA LEU A 265 -26.28 16.71 30.73
C LEU A 265 -26.32 17.62 31.96
N GLN A 266 -25.52 18.67 31.99
CA GLN A 266 -25.54 19.65 33.07
C GLN A 266 -26.87 20.40 33.13
N LYS A 267 -27.41 20.81 31.97
CA LYS A 267 -28.73 21.43 31.89
C LYS A 267 -29.82 20.48 32.38
N LEU A 268 -29.80 19.22 31.95
CA LEU A 268 -30.76 18.21 32.37
C LEU A 268 -30.71 17.95 33.88
N LYS A 269 -29.50 17.95 34.47
CA LYS A 269 -29.32 17.86 35.92
C LYS A 269 -29.89 19.08 36.66
N ALA A 270 -29.70 20.29 36.12
CA ALA A 270 -30.27 21.50 36.71
C ALA A 270 -31.81 21.50 36.65
N ASP A 271 -32.37 21.06 35.53
CA ASP A 271 -33.82 20.95 35.34
C ASP A 271 -34.42 19.90 36.30
N LEU A 272 -33.78 18.74 36.46
CA LEU A 272 -34.19 17.72 37.43
C LEU A 272 -34.10 18.20 38.87
N ALA A 273 -33.03 18.91 39.24
CA ALA A 273 -32.90 19.47 40.59
C ALA A 273 -33.98 20.53 40.89
N ALA A 274 -34.36 21.33 39.88
CA ALA A 274 -35.47 22.27 40.01
C ALA A 274 -36.82 21.55 40.19
N GLN A 275 -37.04 20.44 39.48
CA GLN A 275 -38.24 19.60 39.66
C GLN A 275 -38.27 18.93 41.04
N GLU A 276 -37.14 18.42 41.53
CA GLU A 276 -37.02 17.84 42.87
C GLU A 276 -37.33 18.87 43.96
N ALA A 277 -36.78 20.09 43.84
CA ALA A 277 -37.07 21.18 44.76
C ALA A 277 -38.55 21.60 44.75
N ALA A 278 -39.19 21.62 43.58
CA ALA A 278 -40.62 21.90 43.45
C ALA A 278 -41.49 20.83 44.13
N LEU A 279 -41.20 19.54 43.89
CA LEU A 279 -41.92 18.42 44.53
C LEU A 279 -41.76 18.41 46.06
N LEU A 280 -40.56 18.73 46.56
CA LEU A 280 -40.33 18.85 48.00
C LEU A 280 -41.12 20.01 48.63
N ALA A 281 -41.27 21.13 47.91
CA ALA A 281 -42.09 22.25 48.36
C ALA A 281 -43.58 21.89 48.39
N GLU A 282 -44.10 21.21 47.36
CA GLU A 282 -45.49 20.74 47.31
C GLU A 282 -45.81 19.76 48.45
N LEU A 283 -44.89 18.83 48.76
CA LEU A 283 -45.05 17.90 49.90
C LEU A 283 -45.08 18.63 51.25
N ALA A 284 -44.26 19.66 51.42
CA ALA A 284 -44.24 20.46 52.64
C ALA A 284 -45.52 21.29 52.84
N GLU A 285 -46.14 21.79 51.77
CA GLU A 285 -47.44 22.48 51.82
C GLU A 285 -48.60 21.50 52.08
N GLY A 286 -48.54 20.28 51.55
CA GLY A 286 -49.52 19.22 51.80
C GLY A 286 -49.55 18.76 53.27
N ASP A 287 -48.40 18.66 53.92
CA ASP A 287 -48.27 18.30 55.35
C ASP A 287 -48.70 19.44 56.30
N ALA A 288 -48.66 20.70 55.85
CA ALA A 288 -49.15 21.85 56.62
C ALA A 288 -50.68 21.95 56.62
N SER A 289 -51.34 21.53 55.53
CA SER A 289 -52.81 21.57 55.40
C SER A 289 -53.54 20.43 56.13
N THR A 290 -52.84 19.40 56.62
CA THR A 290 -53.43 18.28 57.38
C THR A 290 -53.32 18.43 58.90
N LYS A 291 -52.69 19.51 59.39
CA LYS A 291 -52.56 19.83 60.83
C LYS A 291 -53.46 20.99 61.30
N SER A 292 -54.34 21.51 60.45
CA SER A 292 -55.41 22.44 60.84
C SER A 292 -56.75 21.75 60.99
#